data_AF-A0A1Y1VQ33-F1
#
_entry.id   AF-A0A1Y1VQ33-F1
#
_cell.length_a   1.000
_cell.length_b   1.000
_cell.length_c   1.000
_cell.angle_alpha   90.00
_cell.angle_beta   90.00
_cell.angle_gamma   90.00
#
_symmetry.space_group_name_H-M   'P 1'
#
loop_
_entity.id
_entity.type
_entity.pdbx_description
1 polymer ?
#
loop_
_entity_poly.entity_id
_entity_poly.type
_entity_poly.pdbx_seq_one_letter_code
_entity_poly.pdbx_strand_id
1 'polypeptide(L)'
;MPDFSKVFGISTAGIIHTGPNKPIAVPLRVEPKVYFANERTFLSWTYTSVLIAGLSLTILAFGDTLSRVGGAVFSSVGVIFMTYALVQYERRLRMIRRKDAGPYDDKYGPYVLIGFMVPTVVLNLYLTYRHRYELYTYTISKLNKDAQKAAQAV
;
A
#
# COMPACT_ATOMS: atom_id res chain seq x y z
N MET A 1 32.72 11.26 37.87
CA MET A 1 32.31 11.86 36.59
C MET A 1 31.05 12.71 36.83
N PRO A 2 30.91 13.89 36.20
CA PRO A 2 29.70 14.69 36.32
C PRO A 2 28.49 14.00 35.67
N ASP A 3 27.33 14.12 36.31
CA ASP A 3 26.07 13.49 35.90
C ASP A 3 25.32 14.34 34.87
N PHE A 4 25.27 13.86 33.63
CA PHE A 4 24.63 14.53 32.50
C PHE A 4 23.12 14.29 32.39
N SER A 5 22.51 13.52 33.31
CA SER A 5 21.07 13.20 33.30
C SER A 5 20.16 14.43 33.35
N LYS A 6 20.63 15.51 33.99
CA LYS A 6 19.90 16.79 34.10
C LYS A 6 20.00 17.68 32.85
N VAL A 7 21.00 17.46 31.99
CA VAL A 7 21.24 18.28 30.77
C VAL A 7 20.31 17.86 29.64
N PHE A 8 19.95 16.58 29.57
CA PHE A 8 19.16 16.02 28.46
C PHE A 8 17.66 15.87 28.76
N GLY A 9 17.17 16.35 29.91
CA GLY A 9 15.74 16.31 30.23
C GLY A 9 15.13 14.90 30.22
N ILE A 10 15.95 13.86 30.33
CA ILE A 10 15.50 12.47 30.41
C ILE A 10 14.88 12.31 31.79
N SER A 11 13.58 12.56 31.89
CA SER A 11 12.84 12.43 33.14
C SER A 11 12.85 10.96 33.57
N THR A 12 13.68 10.65 34.57
CA THR A 12 13.78 9.36 35.28
C THR A 12 12.50 9.01 36.07
N ALA A 13 11.34 9.53 35.66
CA ALA A 13 10.06 9.40 36.36
C ALA A 13 9.43 7.99 36.27
N GLY A 14 10.17 6.98 35.84
CA GLY A 14 9.70 5.59 35.73
C GLY A 14 10.71 4.52 36.12
N ILE A 15 11.91 4.87 36.59
CA ILE A 15 12.95 3.89 36.92
C ILE A 15 13.22 3.94 38.43
N ILE A 16 12.56 3.07 39.18
CA ILE A 16 12.88 2.83 40.59
C ILE A 16 14.07 1.85 40.63
N HIS A 17 15.26 2.35 40.97
CA HIS A 17 16.42 1.52 41.30
C HIS A 17 16.39 1.20 42.80
N THR A 18 15.90 0.03 43.19
CA THR A 18 16.11 -0.53 44.54
C THR A 18 16.85 -1.87 44.43
N GLY A 19 18.16 -1.84 44.62
CA GLY A 19 19.00 -3.03 44.77
C GLY A 19 19.76 -3.52 43.52
N PRO A 20 20.81 -4.35 43.71
CA PRO A 20 21.77 -4.68 42.66
C PRO A 20 21.17 -5.68 41.66
N ASN A 21 21.06 -5.24 40.41
CA ASN A 21 21.03 -6.07 39.21
C ASN A 21 19.83 -7.03 38.98
N LYS A 22 18.60 -6.58 39.24
CA LYS A 22 17.45 -7.17 38.53
C LYS A 22 16.46 -6.09 38.10
N PRO A 23 16.38 -5.74 36.79
CA PRO A 23 15.34 -4.84 36.32
C PRO A 23 13.98 -5.51 36.55
N ILE A 24 13.19 -4.91 37.44
CA ILE A 24 11.80 -5.32 37.67
C ILE A 24 11.01 -4.77 36.48
N ALA A 25 10.51 -5.67 35.63
CA ALA A 25 9.57 -5.30 34.57
C ALA A 25 8.25 -4.85 35.22
N VAL A 26 8.14 -3.55 35.51
CA VAL A 26 6.88 -2.95 35.92
C VAL A 26 5.91 -3.19 34.76
N PRO A 27 4.72 -3.79 34.99
CA PRO A 27 3.78 -4.05 33.91
C PRO A 27 3.40 -2.72 33.27
N LEU A 28 3.90 -2.49 32.06
CA LEU A 28 3.62 -1.27 31.30
C LEU A 28 2.11 -1.09 31.23
N ARG A 29 1.64 0.03 31.77
CA ARG A 29 0.25 0.44 31.65
C ARG A 29 0.07 0.80 30.18
N VAL A 30 -0.77 0.05 29.47
CA VAL A 30 -1.02 0.34 28.05
C VAL A 30 -1.76 1.66 28.01
N GLU A 31 -1.07 2.68 27.51
CA GLU A 31 -1.68 3.99 27.37
C GLU A 31 -2.66 3.96 26.18
N PRO A 32 -3.85 4.57 26.32
CA PRO A 32 -4.86 4.60 25.25
C PRO A 32 -4.32 5.25 23.96
N LYS A 33 -3.27 6.08 24.05
CA LYS A 33 -2.60 6.69 22.90
C LYS A 33 -2.00 5.65 21.93
N VAL A 34 -1.63 4.46 22.39
CA VAL A 34 -1.01 3.42 21.56
C VAL A 34 -2.05 2.76 20.65
N TYR A 35 -3.26 2.51 21.17
CA TYR A 35 -4.38 2.01 20.37
C TYR A 35 -4.79 3.02 19.31
N PHE A 36 -4.92 4.29 19.68
CA PHE A 36 -5.28 5.36 18.75
C PHE A 36 -4.23 5.57 17.65
N ALA A 37 -2.94 5.45 17.98
CA ALA A 37 -1.87 5.49 16.98
C ALA A 37 -1.98 4.33 15.98
N ASN A 38 -2.29 3.12 16.46
CA ASN A 38 -2.49 1.96 15.60
C ASN A 38 -3.69 2.13 14.67
N GLU A 39 -4.84 2.57 15.20
CA GLU A 39 -6.05 2.87 14.42
C GLU A 39 -5.79 3.91 13.34
N ARG A 40 -5.09 5.01 13.65
CA ARG A 40 -4.70 6.03 12.66
C ARG A 40 -3.91 5.42 11.51
N THR A 41 -2.93 4.57 11.82
CA THR A 41 -2.13 3.92 10.76
C THR A 41 -3.00 2.99 9.93
N PHE A 42 -3.84 2.16 10.57
CA PHE A 42 -4.77 1.26 9.87
C PHE A 42 -5.72 2.02 8.94
N LEU A 43 -6.28 3.15 9.38
CA LEU A 43 -7.15 3.99 8.56
C LEU A 43 -6.40 4.57 7.36
N SER A 44 -5.15 5.00 7.55
CA SER A 44 -4.32 5.48 6.44
C SER A 44 -4.05 4.38 5.40
N TRP A 45 -3.70 3.16 5.84
CA TRP A 45 -3.45 2.03 4.94
C TRP A 45 -4.72 1.60 4.19
N THR A 46 -5.84 1.53 4.91
CA THR A 46 -7.17 1.22 4.38
C THR A 46 -7.62 2.26 3.37
N TYR A 47 -7.44 3.54 3.66
CA TYR A 47 -7.78 4.64 2.76
C TYR A 47 -7.09 4.50 1.40
N THR A 48 -5.77 4.27 1.38
CA THR A 48 -5.03 4.04 0.13
C THR A 48 -5.56 2.81 -0.62
N SER A 49 -5.90 1.74 0.11
CA SER A 49 -6.50 0.54 -0.48
C SER A 49 -7.84 0.81 -1.17
N VAL A 50 -8.71 1.59 -0.53
CA VAL A 50 -10.01 1.97 -1.09
C VAL A 50 -9.83 2.85 -2.31
N LEU A 51 -8.86 3.77 -2.32
CA LEU A 51 -8.57 4.58 -3.51
C LEU A 51 -8.18 3.70 -4.71
N ILE A 52 -7.33 2.70 -4.50
CA ILE A 52 -6.92 1.77 -5.57
C ILE A 52 -8.15 0.97 -6.07
N ALA A 53 -8.97 0.47 -5.15
CA ALA A 53 -10.18 -0.27 -5.50
C ALA A 53 -11.21 0.62 -6.25
N GLY A 54 -11.34 1.89 -5.85
CA GLY A 54 -12.21 2.86 -6.51
C GLY A 54 -11.76 3.16 -7.94
N LEU A 55 -10.47 3.42 -8.15
CA LEU A 55 -9.90 3.63 -9.48
C LEU A 55 -10.09 2.41 -10.38
N SER A 56 -9.86 1.21 -9.84
CA SER A 56 -10.13 -0.06 -10.52
C SER A 56 -11.60 -0.19 -10.94
N LEU A 57 -12.53 0.16 -10.04
CA LEU A 57 -13.96 0.08 -10.32
C LEU A 57 -14.37 1.04 -11.44
N THR A 58 -13.80 2.25 -11.48
CA THR A 58 -14.03 3.20 -12.59
C THR A 58 -13.58 2.60 -13.92
N ILE A 59 -12.41 1.95 -13.96
CA ILE A 59 -11.90 1.28 -15.17
C ILE A 59 -12.80 0.11 -15.57
N LEU A 60 -13.31 -0.66 -14.60
CA LEU A 60 -14.23 -1.76 -14.87
C LEU A 60 -15.58 -1.28 -15.40
N ALA A 61 -16.09 -0.16 -14.88
CA ALA A 61 -17.38 0.40 -15.27
C ALA A 61 -17.37 0.98 -16.68
N PHE A 62 -16.32 1.74 -17.04
CA PHE A 62 -16.28 2.51 -18.28
C PHE A 62 -15.24 2.02 -19.30
N GLY A 63 -14.43 1.03 -18.97
CA GLY A 63 -13.35 0.55 -19.83
C GLY A 63 -13.80 -0.39 -20.96
N ASP A 64 -13.05 -0.35 -22.06
CA ASP A 64 -13.08 -1.35 -23.12
C ASP A 64 -12.69 -2.75 -22.60
N THR A 65 -12.91 -3.79 -23.39
CA THR A 65 -12.62 -5.19 -23.02
C THR A 65 -11.21 -5.40 -22.47
N LEU A 66 -10.21 -4.76 -23.08
CA LEU A 66 -8.82 -4.83 -22.62
C LEU A 66 -8.61 -4.08 -21.30
N SER A 67 -9.21 -2.89 -21.18
CA SER A 67 -9.14 -2.06 -19.96
C SER A 67 -9.81 -2.75 -18.78
N ARG A 68 -10.90 -3.49 -19.00
CA ARG A 68 -11.59 -4.27 -17.96
C ARG A 68 -10.71 -5.36 -17.36
N VAL A 69 -9.88 -6.01 -18.16
CA VAL A 69 -8.88 -6.98 -17.65
C VAL A 69 -7.90 -6.27 -16.72
N GLY A 70 -7.40 -5.09 -17.12
CA GLY A 70 -6.55 -4.25 -16.27
C GLY A 70 -7.24 -3.84 -14.97
N GLY A 71 -8.49 -3.38 -15.07
CA GLY A 71 -9.33 -3.02 -13.92
C GLY A 71 -9.53 -4.19 -12.96
N ALA A 72 -9.78 -5.40 -13.45
CA ALA A 72 -9.93 -6.59 -12.62
C ALA A 72 -8.64 -6.93 -11.84
N VAL A 73 -7.48 -6.81 -12.49
CA VAL A 73 -6.18 -7.00 -11.82
C VAL A 73 -5.97 -5.94 -10.74
N PHE A 74 -6.21 -4.66 -11.03
CA PHE A 74 -6.12 -3.60 -10.01
C PHE A 74 -7.10 -3.81 -8.84
N SER A 75 -8.28 -4.36 -9.10
CA SER A 75 -9.26 -4.69 -8.06
C SER A 75 -8.71 -5.73 -7.09
N SER A 76 -8.14 -6.81 -7.63
CA SER A 76 -7.53 -7.87 -6.84
C SER A 76 -6.36 -7.37 -5.99
N VAL A 77 -5.51 -6.49 -6.54
CA VAL A 77 -4.40 -5.85 -5.81
C VAL A 77 -4.94 -5.01 -4.65
N GLY A 78 -6.01 -4.23 -4.88
CA GLY A 78 -6.69 -3.47 -3.83
C GLY A 78 -7.19 -4.37 -2.69
N VAL A 79 -7.80 -5.52 -3.00
CA VAL A 79 -8.28 -6.48 -1.98
C VAL A 79 -7.12 -7.10 -1.20
N ILE A 80 -6.03 -7.47 -1.88
CA ILE A 80 -4.83 -8.03 -1.23
C ILE A 80 -4.23 -7.00 -0.26
N PHE A 81 -4.13 -5.74 -0.68
CA PHE A 81 -3.59 -4.68 0.14
C PHE A 81 -4.47 -4.34 1.35
N MET A 82 -5.80 -4.32 1.17
CA MET A 82 -6.77 -4.20 2.26
C MET A 82 -6.57 -5.30 3.30
N THR A 83 -6.43 -6.54 2.82
CA THR A 83 -6.23 -7.71 3.67
C THR A 83 -4.91 -7.60 4.45
N TYR A 84 -3.84 -7.15 3.80
CA TYR A 84 -2.55 -6.92 4.45
C TYR A 84 -2.66 -5.87 5.58
N ALA A 85 -3.34 -4.75 5.32
CA ALA A 85 -3.56 -3.70 6.32
C ALA A 85 -4.29 -4.23 7.56
N LEU A 86 -5.32 -5.06 7.37
CA LEU A 86 -6.07 -5.70 8.45
C LEU A 86 -5.20 -6.67 9.25
N VAL A 87 -4.44 -7.53 8.58
CA VAL A 87 -3.53 -8.49 9.25
C VAL A 87 -2.48 -7.74 10.08
N GLN A 88 -1.96 -6.63 9.58
CA GLN A 88 -0.98 -5.83 10.30
C GLN A 88 -1.59 -5.14 11.53
N TYR A 89 -2.82 -4.64 11.41
CA TYR A 89 -3.59 -4.09 12.53
C TYR A 89 -3.80 -5.11 13.65
N GLU A 90 -4.24 -6.33 13.30
CA GLU A 90 -4.45 -7.44 14.23
C GLU A 90 -3.15 -7.92 14.89
N ARG A 91 -2.04 -7.94 14.14
CA ARG A 91 -0.71 -8.26 14.71
C ARG A 91 -0.33 -7.23 15.78
N ARG A 92 -0.47 -5.94 15.48
CA ARG A 92 -0.15 -4.86 16.43
C ARG A 92 -1.06 -4.85 17.63
N LEU A 93 -2.37 -5.03 17.45
CA LEU A 93 -3.34 -5.17 18.54
C LEU A 93 -2.96 -6.30 19.50
N ARG A 94 -2.58 -7.46 18.97
CA ARG A 94 -2.18 -8.61 19.79
C ARG A 94 -0.92 -8.31 20.60
N MET A 95 0.08 -7.64 20.02
CA MET A 95 1.30 -7.25 20.75
C MET A 95 1.00 -6.22 21.85
N ILE A 96 0.16 -5.23 21.56
CA ILE A 96 -0.27 -4.22 22.55
C ILE A 96 -1.02 -4.89 23.70
N ARG A 97 -1.92 -5.83 23.41
CA ARG A 97 -2.68 -6.57 24.44
C ARG A 97 -1.79 -7.47 25.30
N ARG A 98 -0.73 -8.02 24.71
CA ARG A 98 0.30 -8.82 25.41
C ARG A 98 1.33 -7.97 26.15
N LYS A 99 1.32 -6.64 25.98
CA LYS A 99 2.30 -5.70 26.53
C LYS A 99 3.74 -6.02 26.11
N ASP A 100 3.91 -6.58 24.92
CA ASP A 100 5.23 -6.95 24.42
C ASP A 100 6.04 -5.69 24.06
N ALA A 101 7.32 -5.64 24.44
CA ALA A 101 8.25 -4.58 24.03
C ALA A 101 8.78 -4.77 22.60
N GLY A 102 8.20 -5.72 21.85
CA GLY A 102 8.69 -6.15 20.54
C GLY A 102 8.70 -5.04 19.49
N PRO A 103 9.37 -5.24 18.35
CA PRO A 103 9.45 -4.24 17.30
C PRO A 103 8.07 -3.97 16.70
N TYR A 104 7.57 -2.74 16.86
CA TYR A 104 6.29 -2.30 16.30
C TYR A 104 6.40 -1.86 14.83
N ASP A 105 7.62 -1.81 14.27
CA ASP A 105 7.88 -1.31 12.93
C ASP A 105 7.33 -2.22 11.84
N ASP A 106 6.64 -1.60 10.88
CA ASP A 106 6.26 -2.25 9.64
C ASP A 106 7.40 -2.11 8.62
N LYS A 107 8.25 -3.13 8.55
CA LYS A 107 9.37 -3.16 7.61
C LYS A 107 8.95 -3.58 6.21
N TYR A 108 7.81 -4.26 6.05
CA TYR A 108 7.44 -4.92 4.79
C TYR A 108 6.34 -4.19 4.03
N GLY A 109 5.56 -3.34 4.69
CA GLY A 109 4.42 -2.63 4.09
C GLY A 109 4.74 -1.92 2.78
N PRO A 110 5.78 -1.06 2.73
CA PRO A 110 6.16 -0.37 1.50
C PRO A 110 6.62 -1.32 0.39
N TYR A 111 7.36 -2.38 0.73
CA TYR A 111 7.86 -3.35 -0.26
C TYR A 111 6.72 -4.18 -0.87
N VAL A 112 5.74 -4.58 -0.06
CA VAL A 112 4.55 -5.28 -0.54
C VAL A 112 3.76 -4.37 -1.48
N LEU A 113 3.55 -3.11 -1.10
CA LEU A 113 2.84 -2.15 -1.95
C LEU A 113 3.51 -2.00 -3.32
N ILE A 114 4.82 -1.71 -3.32
CA ILE A 114 5.59 -1.48 -4.55
C ILE A 114 5.68 -2.77 -5.39
N GLY A 115 5.92 -3.91 -4.74
CA GLY A 115 6.09 -5.21 -5.38
C GLY A 115 4.85 -5.68 -6.15
N PHE A 116 3.65 -5.32 -5.70
CA PHE A 116 2.41 -5.63 -6.42
C PHE A 116 1.97 -4.50 -7.36
N MET A 117 2.10 -3.23 -6.96
CA MET A 117 1.63 -2.11 -7.79
C MET A 117 2.47 -1.93 -9.06
N VAL A 118 3.80 -1.89 -8.94
CA VAL A 118 4.67 -1.54 -10.08
C VAL A 118 4.51 -2.55 -11.22
N PRO A 119 4.58 -3.87 -11.00
CA PRO A 119 4.36 -4.84 -12.07
C PRO A 119 2.97 -4.75 -12.68
N THR A 120 1.94 -4.52 -11.85
CA THR A 120 0.55 -4.39 -12.32
C THR A 120 0.40 -3.20 -13.26
N VAL A 121 0.94 -2.03 -12.87
CA VAL A 121 0.92 -0.82 -13.70
C VAL A 121 1.71 -1.02 -14.99
N VAL A 122 2.92 -1.57 -14.90
CA VAL A 122 3.77 -1.81 -16.07
C VAL A 122 3.11 -2.78 -17.06
N LEU A 123 2.54 -3.89 -16.57
CA LEU A 123 1.80 -4.84 -17.41
C LEU A 123 0.58 -4.19 -18.06
N ASN A 124 -0.20 -3.43 -17.29
CA ASN A 124 -1.38 -2.74 -17.82
C ASN A 124 -1.01 -1.73 -18.91
N LEU A 125 0.05 -0.93 -18.68
CA LEU A 125 0.55 0.04 -19.65
C LEU A 125 1.09 -0.64 -20.89
N TYR A 126 1.90 -1.70 -20.72
CA TYR A 126 2.47 -2.45 -21.85
C TYR A 126 1.39 -3.06 -22.75
N LEU A 127 0.37 -3.70 -22.16
CA LEU A 127 -0.73 -4.30 -22.91
C LEU A 127 -1.56 -3.22 -23.64
N THR A 128 -1.86 -2.12 -22.96
CA THR A 128 -2.63 -1.01 -23.54
C THR A 128 -1.86 -0.33 -24.68
N TYR A 129 -0.57 -0.08 -24.46
CA TYR A 129 0.35 0.45 -25.47
C TYR A 129 0.32 -0.46 -26.69
N ARG A 130 0.71 -1.72 -26.56
CA ARG A 130 0.79 -2.68 -27.66
C ARG A 130 -0.51 -2.77 -28.47
N HIS A 131 -1.66 -2.91 -27.81
CA HIS A 131 -2.96 -2.98 -28.49
C HIS A 131 -3.26 -1.70 -29.27
N ARG A 132 -2.92 -0.53 -28.72
CA ARG A 132 -3.10 0.75 -29.39
C ARG A 132 -2.21 0.88 -30.64
N TYR A 133 -0.97 0.38 -30.62
CA TYR A 133 -0.10 0.36 -31.82
C TYR A 133 -0.68 -0.48 -32.96
N GLU A 134 -1.19 -1.66 -32.64
CA GLU A 134 -1.81 -2.55 -33.63
C GLU A 134 -3.04 -1.87 -34.29
N LEU A 135 -3.86 -1.18 -33.49
CA LEU A 135 -5.03 -0.47 -34.01
C LEU A 135 -4.66 0.70 -34.93
N TYR A 136 -3.62 1.46 -34.59
CA TYR A 136 -3.14 2.58 -35.42
C TYR A 136 -2.63 2.10 -36.78
N THR A 137 -1.79 1.06 -36.80
CA THR A 137 -1.23 0.52 -38.04
C THR A 137 -2.31 -0.06 -38.96
N TYR A 138 -3.28 -0.79 -38.40
CA TYR A 138 -4.43 -1.29 -39.16
C TYR A 138 -5.23 -0.15 -39.79
N THR A 139 -5.54 0.89 -39.00
CA THR A 139 -6.33 2.04 -39.46
C THR A 139 -5.63 2.78 -40.60
N ILE A 140 -4.33 3.06 -40.50
CA ILE A 140 -3.55 3.69 -41.56
C ILE A 140 -3.48 2.80 -42.81
N SER A 141 -3.30 1.49 -42.65
CA SER A 141 -3.28 0.56 -43.78
C SER A 141 -4.61 0.51 -44.53
N LYS A 142 -5.72 0.60 -43.79
CA LYS A 142 -7.08 0.62 -44.34
C LYS A 142 -7.35 1.94 -45.07
N LEU A 143 -7.05 3.07 -44.44
CA LEU A 143 -7.18 4.39 -45.03
C LEU A 143 -6.40 4.51 -46.33
N ASN A 144 -5.17 4.01 -46.39
CA ASN A 144 -4.35 4.05 -47.60
C ASN A 144 -4.94 3.17 -48.72
N LYS A 145 -5.42 1.96 -48.39
CA LYS A 145 -6.09 1.08 -49.37
C LYS A 145 -7.37 1.72 -49.93
N ASP A 146 -8.15 2.38 -49.09
CA ASP A 146 -9.39 3.03 -49.49
C ASP A 146 -9.11 4.27 -50.35
N ALA A 147 -8.08 5.06 -50.02
CA ALA A 147 -7.62 6.19 -50.82
C ALA A 147 -7.11 5.75 -52.21
N GLN A 148 -6.36 4.64 -52.28
CA GLN A 148 -5.91 4.06 -53.55
C GLN A 148 -7.06 3.60 -54.43
N LYS A 149 -8.09 2.96 -53.83
CA LYS A 149 -9.30 2.55 -54.57
C LYS A 149 -10.08 3.75 -55.09
N ALA A 150 -10.23 4.80 -54.29
CA ALA A 150 -10.90 6.03 -54.73
C ALA A 150 -10.15 6.72 -55.88
N ALA A 151 -8.82 6.73 -55.84
CA ALA A 151 -7.99 7.30 -56.92
C ALA A 151 -8.04 6.48 -58.22
N GLN A 152 -8.31 5.17 -58.16
CA GLN A 152 -8.46 4.31 -59.35
C GLN A 152 -9.87 4.33 -59.96
N ALA A 153 -10.86 4.88 -59.24
CA ALA A 153 -12.25 4.96 -59.68
C ALA A 153 -12.59 6.29 -60.39
N VAL A 154 -11.62 7.21 -60.50
CA VAL A 154 -11.68 8.48 -61.24
C VAL A 154 -10.87 8.35 -62.52
#